data_AF-A0A8X7Y426-F1
#
_entry.id   AF-A0A8X7Y426-F1
#
_cell.length_a   1.000
_cell.length_b   1.000
_cell.length_c   1.000
_cell.angle_alpha   90.00
_cell.angle_beta   90.00
_cell.angle_gamma   90.00
#
_symmetry.space_group_name_H-M   'P 1'
#
loop_
_entity.id
_entity.type
_entity.pdbx_description
1 polymer ?
#
loop_
_entity_poly.entity_id
_entity_poly.type
_entity_poly.pdbx_seq_one_letter_code
_entity_poly.pdbx_strand_id
1 'polypeptide(L)'
;MIVLSSAYVCGEDAGLIQEKPFPLGKAKKGTEMKDIDIEKKLVDEKLRKLHSEHAEGSAVTAMGEMLLVHYSRDTVPLVFIRPPMVTSTYQEPFPGWIEGVRTIDGVAFGYAKGKLKHFPFNPQLIVDVIPADMVINALIVAMLEYANQSTTSEIIYHVGSSLRNPFKFSNLNELFFLYFTQNPLIDKKGKPIKVGEVTAFSSMASFRIYMAIRYSLPLKV
;
A
#
# COMPACT_ATOMS: atom_id res chain seq x y z
N MET A 1 8.30 20.11 -8.40
CA MET A 1 7.32 19.10 -8.90
C MET A 1 6.97 18.18 -7.76
N ILE A 2 5.67 17.89 -7.58
CA ILE A 2 5.20 16.96 -6.54
C ILE A 2 4.69 15.69 -7.19
N VAL A 3 5.13 14.55 -6.67
CA VAL A 3 4.86 13.21 -7.20
C VAL A 3 4.19 12.39 -6.12
N LEU A 4 2.96 11.94 -6.38
CA LEU A 4 2.30 10.93 -5.56
C LEU A 4 2.83 9.56 -5.97
N SER A 5 3.33 8.80 -5.00
CA SER A 5 4.06 7.56 -5.25
C SER A 5 3.52 6.38 -4.45
N SER A 6 3.35 5.26 -5.13
CA SER A 6 3.07 3.94 -4.55
C SER A 6 4.31 3.16 -4.11
N ALA A 7 5.49 3.79 -4.01
CA ALA A 7 6.73 3.17 -3.51
C ALA A 7 6.79 3.08 -1.97
N TYR A 8 5.65 3.14 -1.29
CA TYR A 8 5.59 3.01 0.16
C TYR A 8 6.00 1.60 0.58
N VAL A 9 6.91 1.54 1.55
CA VAL A 9 7.33 0.30 2.19
C VAL A 9 7.21 0.50 3.69
N CYS A 10 6.42 -0.34 4.35
CA CYS A 10 6.36 -0.35 5.80
C CYS A 10 7.69 -0.90 6.33
N GLY A 11 8.56 -0.03 6.83
CA GLY A 11 9.81 -0.42 7.48
C GLY A 11 9.57 -1.05 8.85
N GLU A 12 10.48 -1.91 9.29
CA GLU A 12 10.51 -2.46 10.66
C GLU A 12 11.24 -1.52 11.64
N ASP A 13 11.94 -0.52 11.12
CA ASP A 13 12.76 0.41 11.91
C ASP A 13 11.93 1.57 12.49
N ALA A 14 12.17 1.89 13.75
CA ALA A 14 11.54 3.02 14.44
C ALA A 14 12.47 4.25 14.46
N GLY A 15 11.95 5.44 14.19
CA GLY A 15 12.68 6.71 14.26
C GLY A 15 12.49 7.61 13.04
N LEU A 16 13.27 8.70 12.94
CA LEU A 16 13.35 9.51 11.73
C LEU A 16 14.18 8.74 10.69
N ILE A 17 13.51 7.98 9.83
CA ILE A 17 14.15 7.36 8.68
C ILE A 17 14.31 8.45 7.62
N GLN A 18 15.51 9.02 7.49
CA GLN A 18 15.86 9.81 6.32
C GLN A 18 15.98 8.85 5.13
N GLU A 19 14.86 8.66 4.43
CA GLU A 19 14.92 7.98 3.15
C GLU A 19 15.68 8.84 2.14
N LYS A 20 16.74 8.28 1.61
CA LYS A 20 17.42 8.82 0.43
C LYS A 20 17.00 7.95 -0.76
N PRO A 21 16.67 8.54 -1.92
CA PRO A 21 16.50 7.78 -3.14
C PRO A 21 17.72 6.87 -3.34
N PHE A 22 17.50 5.63 -3.77
CA PHE A 22 18.62 4.75 -4.08
C PHE A 22 19.49 5.42 -5.14
N PRO A 23 20.79 5.69 -4.88
CA PRO A 23 21.63 6.34 -5.86
C PRO A 23 21.80 5.40 -7.06
N LEU A 24 21.33 5.85 -8.25
CA LEU A 24 21.69 5.21 -9.51
C LEU A 24 23.22 5.18 -9.62
N GLY A 25 23.77 4.04 -10.03
CA GLY A 25 25.21 3.91 -10.30
C GLY A 25 26.10 3.47 -9.12
N LYS A 26 25.59 3.25 -7.89
CA LYS A 26 26.39 2.62 -6.82
C LYS A 26 26.09 1.13 -6.68
N ALA A 27 26.88 0.30 -7.37
CA ALA A 27 27.01 -1.11 -7.01
C ALA A 27 27.66 -1.27 -5.63
N LYS A 28 27.41 -2.40 -4.94
CA LYS A 28 28.06 -2.79 -3.66
C LYS A 28 29.61 -2.88 -3.73
N LYS A 29 30.22 -2.56 -4.87
CA LYS A 29 31.67 -2.38 -5.08
C LYS A 29 31.90 -1.24 -6.10
N GLY A 30 32.22 -0.06 -5.60
CA GLY A 30 33.29 0.84 -6.09
C GLY A 30 33.39 1.33 -7.54
N THR A 31 32.52 0.97 -8.49
CA THR A 31 32.68 1.41 -9.89
C THR A 31 31.61 2.44 -10.26
N GLU A 32 32.02 3.70 -10.45
CA GLU A 32 31.16 4.74 -11.05
C GLU A 32 30.94 4.43 -12.54
N MET A 33 29.69 4.22 -12.95
CA MET A 33 29.31 4.14 -14.36
C MET A 33 28.84 5.54 -14.77
N LYS A 34 29.47 6.15 -15.79
CA LYS A 34 29.25 7.56 -16.18
C LYS A 34 28.49 7.71 -17.50
N ASP A 35 27.89 6.64 -18.02
CA ASP A 35 27.35 6.62 -19.38
C ASP A 35 25.83 6.38 -19.39
N ILE A 36 25.10 7.39 -19.85
CA ILE A 36 23.63 7.49 -19.77
C ILE A 36 22.94 6.45 -20.65
N ASP A 37 23.56 6.06 -21.76
CA ASP A 37 23.02 5.05 -22.67
C ASP A 37 23.17 3.64 -22.09
N ILE A 38 24.25 3.40 -21.34
CA ILE A 38 24.47 2.15 -20.63
C ILE A 38 23.51 2.06 -19.44
N GLU A 39 23.29 3.14 -18.70
CA GLU A 39 22.34 3.18 -17.58
C GLU A 39 20.90 2.98 -18.03
N LYS A 40 20.47 3.63 -19.12
CA LYS A 40 19.14 3.44 -19.70
C LYS A 40 18.92 1.98 -20.12
N LYS A 41 19.93 1.37 -20.74
CA LYS A 41 19.91 -0.05 -21.11
C LYS A 41 19.84 -0.96 -19.88
N LEU A 42 20.54 -0.62 -18.80
CA LEU A 42 20.54 -1.37 -17.54
C LEU A 42 19.17 -1.28 -16.83
N VAL A 43 18.54 -0.10 -16.85
CA VAL A 43 17.20 0.12 -16.31
C VAL A 43 16.16 -0.64 -17.12
N ASP A 44 16.23 -0.59 -18.45
CA ASP A 44 15.36 -1.35 -19.34
C ASP A 44 15.52 -2.86 -19.16
N GLU A 45 16.75 -3.34 -18.99
CA GLU A 45 17.05 -4.74 -18.71
C GLU A 45 16.54 -5.17 -17.32
N LYS A 46 16.67 -4.30 -16.31
CA LYS A 46 16.12 -4.52 -14.97
C LYS A 46 14.59 -4.55 -15.00
N LEU A 47 13.95 -3.63 -15.72
CA LEU A 47 12.49 -3.58 -15.92
C LEU A 47 11.98 -4.87 -16.57
N ARG A 48 12.64 -5.34 -17.64
CA ARG A 48 12.28 -6.62 -18.30
C ARG A 48 12.44 -7.81 -17.36
N LYS A 49 13.52 -7.85 -16.58
CA LYS A 49 13.76 -8.92 -15.61
C LYS A 49 12.71 -8.92 -14.49
N LEU A 50 12.34 -7.75 -13.99
CA LEU A 50 11.30 -7.56 -12.98
C LEU A 50 9.89 -7.91 -13.49
N HIS A 51 9.57 -7.57 -14.75
CA HIS A 51 8.35 -8.03 -15.41
C HIS A 51 8.29 -9.56 -15.53
N SER A 52 9.43 -10.22 -15.76
CA SER A 52 9.50 -11.69 -15.79
C SER A 52 9.46 -12.33 -14.40
N GLU A 53 9.83 -11.59 -13.35
CA GLU A 53 9.91 -12.07 -11.97
C GLU A 53 8.67 -11.70 -11.11
N HIS A 54 7.61 -11.13 -11.69
CA HIS A 54 6.43 -10.61 -10.95
C HIS A 54 6.81 -9.59 -9.87
N ALA A 55 7.70 -8.66 -10.18
CA ALA A 55 8.09 -7.61 -9.24
C ALA A 55 6.87 -6.86 -8.70
N GLU A 56 6.86 -6.65 -7.38
CA GLU A 56 5.82 -5.86 -6.71
C GLU A 56 5.74 -4.45 -7.30
N GLY A 57 4.52 -3.93 -7.46
CA GLY A 57 4.30 -2.60 -8.06
C GLY A 57 5.07 -1.48 -7.37
N SER A 58 5.35 -1.61 -6.07
CA SER A 58 6.18 -0.67 -5.30
C SER A 58 7.62 -0.56 -5.82
N ALA A 59 8.22 -1.66 -6.28
CA ALA A 59 9.59 -1.67 -6.81
C ALA A 59 9.69 -0.90 -8.13
N VAL A 60 8.70 -1.08 -9.02
CA VAL A 60 8.62 -0.34 -10.29
C VAL A 60 8.44 1.16 -10.03
N THR A 61 7.57 1.53 -9.07
CA THR A 61 7.40 2.94 -8.69
C THR A 61 8.68 3.53 -8.11
N ALA A 62 9.37 2.81 -7.21
CA ALA A 62 10.64 3.25 -6.64
C ALA A 62 11.70 3.53 -7.72
N MET A 63 11.78 2.67 -8.74
CA MET A 63 12.66 2.90 -9.89
C MET A 63 12.26 4.15 -10.69
N GLY A 64 10.96 4.39 -10.87
CA GLY A 64 10.45 5.60 -11.49
C GLY A 64 10.87 6.87 -10.74
N GLU A 65 10.77 6.86 -9.41
CA GLU A 65 11.27 7.97 -8.58
C GLU A 65 12.78 8.18 -8.76
N MET A 66 13.57 7.10 -8.77
CA MET A 66 15.02 7.18 -8.96
C MET A 66 15.39 7.83 -10.30
N LEU A 67 14.65 7.52 -11.37
CA LEU A 67 14.85 8.18 -12.66
C LEU A 67 14.50 9.66 -12.59
N LEU A 68 13.37 10.03 -11.97
CA LEU A 68 12.98 11.43 -11.83
C LEU A 68 14.04 12.23 -11.08
N VAL A 69 14.55 11.69 -9.99
CA VAL A 69 15.67 12.26 -9.23
C VAL A 69 16.89 12.43 -10.11
N HIS A 70 17.31 11.38 -10.81
CA HIS A 70 18.53 11.42 -11.63
C HIS A 70 18.45 12.48 -12.74
N TYR A 71 17.33 12.58 -13.44
CA TYR A 71 17.20 13.47 -14.60
C TYR A 71 16.74 14.89 -14.26
N SER A 72 16.03 15.08 -13.14
CA SER A 72 15.30 16.34 -12.90
C SER A 72 15.72 17.08 -11.64
N ARG A 73 16.52 16.51 -10.74
CA ARG A 73 16.85 17.16 -9.46
C ARG A 73 17.52 18.53 -9.60
N ASP A 74 18.31 18.73 -10.65
CA ASP A 74 19.07 19.96 -10.90
C ASP A 74 18.28 21.01 -11.70
N THR A 75 17.10 20.62 -12.22
CA THR A 75 16.23 21.49 -13.03
C THR A 75 14.90 21.80 -12.37
N VAL A 76 14.37 20.86 -11.58
CA VAL A 76 13.08 20.97 -10.90
C VAL A 76 13.21 20.32 -9.52
N PRO A 77 13.01 21.09 -8.43
CA PRO A 77 12.99 20.52 -7.09
C PRO A 77 11.88 19.45 -6.95
N LEU A 78 12.16 18.34 -6.28
CA LEU A 78 11.27 17.16 -6.25
C LEU A 78 10.72 16.88 -4.85
N VAL A 79 9.41 16.67 -4.76
CA VAL A 79 8.73 16.22 -3.53
C VAL A 79 7.96 14.94 -3.81
N PHE A 80 8.22 13.90 -3.03
CA PHE A 80 7.52 12.62 -3.11
C PHE A 80 6.57 12.46 -1.93
N ILE A 81 5.31 12.13 -2.20
CA ILE A 81 4.32 11.73 -1.20
C ILE A 81 4.12 10.21 -1.33
N ARG A 82 4.44 9.46 -0.28
CA ARG A 82 4.28 8.00 -0.21
C ARG A 82 3.24 7.63 0.85
N PRO A 83 1.97 7.40 0.47
CA PRO A 83 0.97 6.88 1.38
C PRO A 83 1.03 5.34 1.48
N PRO A 84 0.55 4.74 2.58
CA PRO A 84 0.27 3.31 2.68
C PRO A 84 -0.98 2.95 1.85
N MET A 85 -1.64 1.84 2.17
CA MET A 85 -2.90 1.48 1.50
C MET A 85 -3.94 2.59 1.69
N VAL A 86 -4.40 3.15 0.58
CA VAL A 86 -5.44 4.19 0.60
C VAL A 86 -6.81 3.52 0.62
N THR A 87 -7.70 3.96 1.52
CA THR A 87 -9.10 3.52 1.62
C THR A 87 -10.06 4.69 1.36
N SER A 88 -11.37 4.44 1.52
CA SER A 88 -12.41 5.45 1.41
C SER A 88 -12.13 6.69 2.27
N THR A 89 -12.67 7.81 1.84
CA THR A 89 -12.54 9.09 2.53
C THR A 89 -13.16 9.06 3.92
N TYR A 90 -12.53 9.78 4.85
CA TYR A 90 -13.03 9.95 6.19
C TYR A 90 -14.13 11.01 6.24
N GLN A 91 -13.91 12.15 5.58
CA GLN A 91 -14.75 13.33 5.66
C GLN A 91 -15.06 13.96 4.28
N GLU A 92 -14.06 14.16 3.42
CA GLU A 92 -14.23 14.91 2.17
C GLU A 92 -14.02 14.03 0.93
N PRO A 93 -14.84 14.15 -0.13
CA PRO A 93 -15.98 15.06 -0.30
C PRO A 93 -17.21 14.68 0.54
N PHE A 94 -17.30 13.42 0.99
CA PHE A 94 -18.23 12.94 2.00
C PHE A 94 -17.74 11.59 2.55
N PRO A 95 -18.07 11.21 3.79
CA PRO A 95 -17.59 9.98 4.40
C PRO A 95 -17.90 8.73 3.58
N GLY A 96 -16.90 7.87 3.39
CA GLY A 96 -17.04 6.61 2.66
C GLY A 96 -16.98 6.75 1.14
N TRP A 97 -16.71 7.94 0.59
CA TRP A 97 -16.48 8.07 -0.86
C TRP A 97 -15.23 7.30 -1.28
N ILE A 98 -15.35 6.52 -2.36
CA ILE A 98 -14.26 5.78 -2.97
C ILE A 98 -14.50 5.58 -4.47
N GLU A 99 -13.43 5.69 -5.26
CA GLU A 99 -13.45 5.35 -6.69
C GLU A 99 -13.03 3.89 -6.92
N GLY A 100 -14.03 3.01 -6.88
CA GLY A 100 -13.86 1.57 -7.06
C GLY A 100 -13.37 0.84 -5.80
N VAL A 101 -13.53 -0.47 -5.78
CA VAL A 101 -13.19 -1.30 -4.62
C VAL A 101 -11.80 -1.90 -4.84
N ARG A 102 -10.82 -1.54 -4.00
CA ARG A 102 -9.44 -2.02 -4.11
C ARG A 102 -8.95 -2.57 -2.78
N THR A 103 -7.95 -3.45 -2.82
CA THR A 103 -7.18 -3.93 -1.67
C THR A 103 -8.02 -4.14 -0.39
N ILE A 104 -7.95 -3.23 0.59
CA ILE A 104 -8.63 -3.34 1.88
C ILE A 104 -10.14 -3.17 1.78
N ASP A 105 -10.62 -2.34 0.86
CA ASP A 105 -12.04 -2.15 0.61
C ASP A 105 -12.66 -3.43 0.02
N GLY A 106 -11.89 -4.17 -0.78
CA GLY A 106 -12.28 -5.49 -1.29
C GLY A 106 -12.45 -6.51 -0.18
N VAL A 107 -11.55 -6.50 0.81
CA VAL A 107 -11.65 -7.33 2.02
C VAL A 107 -12.91 -6.96 2.81
N ALA A 108 -13.11 -5.66 3.09
CA ALA A 108 -14.27 -5.15 3.81
C ALA A 108 -15.59 -5.53 3.10
N PHE A 109 -15.66 -5.34 1.78
CA PHE A 109 -16.84 -5.66 0.99
C PHE A 109 -17.13 -7.17 0.91
N GLY A 110 -16.08 -7.99 0.77
CA GLY A 110 -16.20 -9.45 0.79
C GLY A 110 -16.71 -9.96 2.14
N TYR A 111 -16.21 -9.36 3.22
CA TYR A 111 -16.65 -9.63 4.58
C TYR A 111 -18.11 -9.23 4.80
N ALA A 112 -18.48 -8.00 4.44
CA ALA A 112 -19.82 -7.45 4.59
C ALA A 112 -20.89 -8.28 3.85
N LYS A 113 -20.52 -8.92 2.73
CA LYS A 113 -21.37 -9.84 1.98
C LYS A 113 -21.46 -11.26 2.57
N GLY A 114 -20.83 -11.52 3.72
CA GLY A 114 -20.75 -12.83 4.36
C GLY A 114 -19.97 -13.88 3.55
N LYS A 115 -19.17 -13.43 2.56
CA LYS A 115 -18.41 -14.31 1.67
C LYS A 115 -17.00 -14.58 2.17
N LEU A 116 -16.45 -13.69 2.99
CA LEU A 116 -15.11 -13.82 3.56
C LEU A 116 -15.17 -14.41 4.97
N LYS A 117 -15.04 -15.75 5.06
CA LYS A 117 -15.06 -16.49 6.35
C LYS A 117 -13.67 -16.95 6.81
N HIS A 118 -12.74 -17.07 5.86
CA HIS A 118 -11.40 -17.62 6.06
C HIS A 118 -10.43 -16.71 5.32
N PHE A 119 -9.40 -16.22 6.00
CA PHE A 119 -8.43 -15.31 5.40
C PHE A 119 -6.99 -15.68 5.81
N PRO A 120 -6.08 -15.92 4.86
CA PRO A 120 -4.69 -16.29 5.16
C PRO A 120 -3.87 -15.07 5.53
N PHE A 121 -4.04 -14.59 6.76
CA PHE A 121 -3.33 -13.42 7.26
C PHE A 121 -2.89 -13.62 8.70
N ASN A 122 -1.70 -13.11 9.03
CA ASN A 122 -1.23 -13.08 10.40
C ASN A 122 -2.02 -12.00 11.17
N PRO A 123 -2.80 -12.35 12.20
CA PRO A 123 -3.60 -11.39 12.97
C PRO A 123 -2.75 -10.34 13.69
N GLN A 124 -1.45 -10.62 13.91
CA GLN A 124 -0.52 -9.67 14.54
C GLN A 124 0.15 -8.71 13.55
N LEU A 125 -0.08 -8.86 12.23
CA LEU A 125 0.50 -7.95 11.25
C LEU A 125 -0.12 -6.55 11.39
N ILE A 126 0.72 -5.52 11.31
CA ILE A 126 0.30 -4.14 11.23
C ILE A 126 -0.29 -3.90 9.84
N VAL A 127 -1.47 -3.28 9.80
CA VAL A 127 -2.17 -2.89 8.58
C VAL A 127 -2.15 -1.38 8.53
N ASP A 128 -1.29 -0.82 7.68
CA ASP A 128 -1.24 0.62 7.47
C ASP A 128 -2.26 1.01 6.41
N VAL A 129 -3.27 1.75 6.83
CA VAL A 129 -4.35 2.23 5.97
C VAL A 129 -4.55 3.71 6.26
N ILE A 130 -4.69 4.51 5.20
CA ILE A 130 -4.94 5.95 5.29
C ILE A 130 -6.18 6.32 4.46
N PRO A 131 -7.09 7.16 4.98
CA PRO A 131 -8.18 7.71 4.18
C PRO A 131 -7.67 8.58 3.01
N ALA A 132 -8.34 8.50 1.86
CA ALA A 132 -7.91 9.22 0.66
C ALA A 132 -7.83 10.74 0.84
N ASP A 133 -8.78 11.34 1.56
CA ASP A 133 -8.81 12.78 1.86
C ASP A 133 -7.65 13.23 2.74
N MET A 134 -7.18 12.39 3.66
CA MET A 134 -5.98 12.69 4.45
C MET A 134 -4.71 12.72 3.58
N VAL A 135 -4.63 11.85 2.56
CA VAL A 135 -3.50 11.88 1.61
C VAL A 135 -3.52 13.16 0.78
N ILE A 136 -4.70 13.59 0.32
CA ILE A 136 -4.86 14.84 -0.43
C ILE A 136 -4.52 16.05 0.44
N ASN A 137 -4.95 16.07 1.71
CA ASN A 137 -4.60 17.14 2.64
C ASN A 137 -3.09 17.22 2.86
N ALA A 138 -2.42 16.08 3.05
CA ALA A 138 -0.96 16.03 3.15
C ALA A 138 -0.27 16.53 1.87
N LEU A 139 -0.80 16.17 0.69
CA LEU A 139 -0.30 16.65 -0.59
C LEU A 139 -0.41 18.18 -0.72
N ILE A 140 -1.56 18.77 -0.35
CA ILE A 140 -1.78 20.22 -0.39
C ILE A 140 -0.82 20.94 0.57
N VAL A 141 -0.64 20.43 1.78
CA VAL A 141 0.31 21.00 2.76
C VAL A 141 1.75 20.92 2.22
N ALA A 142 2.13 19.79 1.60
CA ALA A 142 3.44 19.65 0.97
C ALA A 142 3.63 20.63 -0.20
N MET A 143 2.57 20.92 -0.99
CA MET A 143 2.59 21.95 -2.04
C MET A 143 2.83 23.35 -1.48
N LEU A 144 2.14 23.71 -0.40
CA LEU A 144 2.28 25.00 0.25
C LEU A 144 3.69 25.18 0.82
N GLU A 145 4.16 24.16 1.55
CA GLU A 145 5.49 24.17 2.14
C GLU A 145 6.58 24.28 1.05
N TYR A 146 6.44 23.52 -0.02
CA TYR A 146 7.30 23.61 -1.20
C TYR A 146 7.34 25.01 -1.82
N ALA A 147 6.18 25.67 -1.96
CA ALA A 147 6.11 27.02 -2.53
C ALA A 147 6.81 28.08 -1.67
N ASN A 148 6.93 27.84 -0.36
CA ASN A 148 7.52 28.77 0.60
C ASN A 148 9.01 28.51 0.87
N GLN A 149 9.56 27.37 0.44
CA GLN A 149 10.98 27.05 0.62
C GLN A 149 11.84 27.58 -0.54
N SER A 150 13.04 28.07 -0.23
CA SER A 150 14.06 28.49 -1.23
C SER A 150 15.04 27.36 -1.62
N THR A 151 14.84 26.16 -1.08
CA THR A 151 15.78 25.03 -1.20
C THR A 151 15.40 24.08 -2.33
N THR A 152 16.39 23.68 -3.12
CA THR A 152 16.29 22.74 -4.25
C THR A 152 16.35 21.26 -3.82
N SER A 153 16.18 20.97 -2.53
CA SER A 153 16.40 19.62 -1.99
C SER A 153 15.24 18.68 -2.28
N GLU A 154 15.58 17.41 -2.51
CA GLU A 154 14.64 16.30 -2.63
C GLU A 154 13.98 16.02 -1.26
N ILE A 155 12.64 15.97 -1.22
CA ILE A 155 11.89 15.70 0.02
C ILE A 155 10.97 14.50 -0.18
N ILE A 156 10.96 13.58 0.79
CA ILE A 156 10.06 12.42 0.81
C ILE A 156 9.20 12.51 2.06
N TYR A 157 7.87 12.50 1.89
CA TYR A 157 6.89 12.46 2.96
C TYR A 157 6.19 11.10 2.98
N HIS A 158 6.27 10.41 4.11
CA HIS A 158 5.49 9.21 4.38
C HIS A 158 4.18 9.60 5.06
N VAL A 159 3.05 9.27 4.45
CA VAL A 159 1.72 9.68 4.95
C VAL A 159 1.00 8.48 5.54
N GLY A 160 1.52 7.95 6.65
CA GLY A 160 0.98 6.78 7.34
C GLY A 160 0.81 7.02 8.83
N SER A 161 0.08 6.11 9.49
CA SER A 161 -0.16 6.21 10.94
C SER A 161 0.62 5.17 11.75
N SER A 162 1.01 4.06 11.12
CA SER A 162 1.54 2.87 11.80
C SER A 162 2.75 3.10 12.70
N LEU A 163 3.62 4.06 12.38
CA LEU A 163 4.78 4.36 13.21
C LEU A 163 4.39 4.91 14.59
N ARG A 164 3.32 5.70 14.67
CA ARG A 164 2.86 6.35 15.91
C ARG A 164 1.65 5.65 16.53
N ASN A 165 0.80 5.06 15.69
CA ASN A 165 -0.43 4.41 16.07
C ASN A 165 -0.59 3.10 15.26
N PRO A 166 0.13 2.03 15.63
CA PRO A 166 0.11 0.78 14.91
C PRO A 166 -1.26 0.10 15.03
N PHE A 167 -1.88 -0.17 13.88
CA PHE A 167 -3.18 -0.82 13.81
C PHE A 167 -3.03 -2.28 13.34
N LYS A 168 -3.44 -3.26 14.14
CA LYS A 168 -3.24 -4.68 13.80
C LYS A 168 -4.43 -5.25 13.01
N PHE A 169 -4.18 -6.30 12.23
CA PHE A 169 -5.23 -7.00 11.51
C PHE A 169 -6.29 -7.62 12.44
N SER A 170 -5.91 -8.03 13.67
CA SER A 170 -6.87 -8.44 14.69
C SER A 170 -7.85 -7.33 15.07
N ASN A 171 -7.38 -6.08 15.19
CA ASN A 171 -8.24 -4.93 15.46
C ASN A 171 -9.16 -4.63 14.28
N LEU A 172 -8.66 -4.78 13.05
CA LEU A 172 -9.48 -4.62 11.84
C LEU A 172 -10.65 -5.63 11.81
N ASN A 173 -10.36 -6.91 12.09
CA ASN A 173 -11.37 -7.96 12.12
C ASN A 173 -12.45 -7.68 13.16
N GLU A 174 -12.05 -7.23 14.35
CA GLU A 174 -12.98 -6.84 15.42
C GLU A 174 -13.86 -5.66 15.00
N LEU A 175 -13.26 -4.61 14.41
CA LEU A 175 -14.02 -3.47 13.89
C LEU A 175 -15.01 -3.90 12.81
N PHE A 176 -14.61 -4.75 11.86
CA PHE A 176 -15.51 -5.27 10.83
C PHE A 176 -16.67 -6.04 11.44
N PHE A 177 -16.39 -6.95 12.38
CA PHE A 177 -17.43 -7.71 13.04
C PHE A 177 -18.41 -6.81 13.78
N LEU A 178 -17.93 -5.87 14.59
CA LEU A 178 -18.77 -4.93 15.34
C LEU A 178 -19.61 -4.06 14.40
N TYR A 179 -18.99 -3.47 13.38
CA TYR A 179 -19.65 -2.56 12.45
C TYR A 179 -20.72 -3.27 11.62
N PHE A 180 -20.40 -4.40 10.98
CA PHE A 180 -21.36 -5.10 10.09
C PHE A 180 -22.38 -5.95 10.84
N THR A 181 -22.17 -6.23 12.13
CA THR A 181 -23.23 -6.76 13.00
C THR A 181 -24.28 -5.69 13.32
N GLN A 182 -23.83 -4.45 13.59
CA GLN A 182 -24.73 -3.32 13.86
C GLN A 182 -25.37 -2.76 12.59
N ASN A 183 -24.63 -2.77 11.48
CA ASN A 183 -25.03 -2.20 10.18
C ASN A 183 -24.93 -3.27 9.07
N PRO A 184 -25.77 -4.31 9.10
CA PRO A 184 -25.69 -5.40 8.15
C PRO A 184 -26.07 -4.93 6.74
N LEU A 185 -25.34 -5.42 5.73
CA LEU A 185 -25.77 -5.25 4.34
C LEU A 185 -27.06 -6.01 4.09
N ILE A 186 -27.90 -5.47 3.22
CA ILE A 186 -29.16 -6.09 2.83
C ILE A 186 -28.94 -6.94 1.57
N ASP A 187 -29.39 -8.19 1.61
CA ASP A 187 -29.33 -9.09 0.46
C ASP A 187 -30.40 -8.74 -0.60
N LYS A 188 -30.35 -9.44 -1.74
CA LYS A 188 -31.32 -9.24 -2.83
C LYS A 188 -32.78 -9.57 -2.42
N LYS A 189 -32.99 -10.23 -1.29
CA LYS A 189 -34.30 -10.62 -0.75
C LYS A 189 -34.75 -9.69 0.38
N GLY A 190 -34.04 -8.57 0.62
CA GLY A 190 -34.38 -7.63 1.68
C GLY A 190 -33.97 -8.09 3.09
N LYS A 191 -33.17 -9.16 3.22
CA LYS A 191 -32.76 -9.69 4.52
C LYS A 191 -31.37 -9.19 4.93
N PRO A 192 -31.16 -8.85 6.22
CA PRO A 192 -29.84 -8.57 6.74
C PRO A 192 -28.87 -9.75 6.57
N ILE A 193 -27.71 -9.49 5.98
CA ILE A 193 -26.61 -10.45 5.89
C ILE A 193 -25.95 -10.56 7.26
N LYS A 194 -25.98 -11.76 7.83
CA LYS A 194 -25.29 -12.06 9.09
C LYS A 194 -23.82 -12.35 8.81
N VAL A 195 -22.95 -11.50 9.32
CA VAL A 195 -21.50 -11.74 9.36
C VAL A 195 -21.13 -12.56 10.61
N GLY A 196 -19.95 -13.17 10.58
CA GLY A 196 -19.39 -13.90 11.72
C GLY A 196 -17.91 -13.62 11.85
N GLU A 197 -17.27 -14.18 12.86
CA GLU A 197 -15.82 -14.06 13.03
C GLU A 197 -15.07 -14.69 11.84
N VAL A 198 -13.97 -14.04 11.42
CA VAL A 198 -13.10 -14.55 10.38
C VAL A 198 -12.08 -15.48 11.01
N THR A 199 -11.98 -16.70 10.48
CA THR A 199 -10.87 -17.58 10.84
C THR A 199 -9.60 -17.13 10.10
N ALA A 200 -8.63 -16.60 10.85
CA ALA A 200 -7.34 -16.21 10.33
C ALA A 200 -6.36 -17.39 10.33
N PHE A 201 -5.54 -17.50 9.27
CA PHE A 201 -4.50 -18.52 9.17
C PHE A 201 -3.12 -17.84 9.12
N SER A 202 -2.24 -18.19 10.05
CA SER A 202 -0.89 -17.62 10.17
C SER A 202 0.05 -18.04 9.04
N SER A 203 -0.30 -19.07 8.26
CA SER A 203 0.49 -19.52 7.11
C SER A 203 -0.37 -19.99 5.94
N MET A 204 0.13 -19.77 4.72
CA MET A 204 -0.50 -20.29 3.49
C MET A 204 -0.61 -21.83 3.48
N ALA A 205 0.32 -22.54 4.13
CA ALA A 205 0.24 -23.99 4.24
C ALA A 205 -1.00 -24.43 5.03
N SER A 206 -1.21 -23.85 6.22
CA SER A 206 -2.39 -24.15 7.06
C SER A 206 -3.70 -23.80 6.35
N PHE A 207 -3.74 -22.66 5.66
CA PHE A 207 -4.89 -22.25 4.87
C PHE A 207 -5.19 -23.22 3.72
N ARG A 208 -4.17 -23.63 2.95
CA ARG A 208 -4.33 -24.58 1.84
C ARG A 208 -4.81 -25.95 2.31
N ILE A 209 -4.28 -26.45 3.43
CA ILE A 209 -4.73 -27.71 4.04
C ILE A 209 -6.20 -27.60 4.44
N TYR A 210 -6.57 -26.54 5.15
CA TYR A 210 -7.96 -26.29 5.54
C TYR A 210 -8.90 -26.24 4.34
N MET A 211 -8.52 -25.48 3.30
CA MET A 211 -9.31 -25.37 2.07
C MET A 211 -9.46 -26.72 1.35
N ALA A 212 -8.39 -27.50 1.30
CA ALA A 212 -8.42 -28.83 0.68
C ALA A 212 -9.38 -29.77 1.41
N ILE A 213 -9.31 -29.81 2.74
CA ILE A 213 -10.16 -30.68 3.57
C ILE A 213 -11.62 -30.23 3.51
N ARG A 214 -11.88 -28.93 3.69
CA ARG A 214 -13.24 -28.43 3.90
C ARG A 214 -14.02 -28.20 2.61
N TYR A 215 -13.33 -27.89 1.50
CA TYR A 215 -13.97 -27.49 0.26
C TYR A 215 -13.56 -28.33 -0.95
N SER A 216 -12.27 -28.66 -1.12
CA SER A 216 -11.83 -29.35 -2.34
C SER A 216 -12.14 -30.85 -2.34
N LEU A 217 -11.92 -31.55 -1.22
CA LEU A 217 -12.18 -33.00 -1.12
C LEU A 217 -13.67 -33.35 -1.25
N PRO A 218 -14.61 -32.64 -0.61
CA PRO A 218 -16.05 -32.93 -0.75
C PRO A 218 -16.60 -32.73 -2.16
N LEU A 219 -15.93 -31.95 -3.01
CA LEU A 219 -16.33 -31.73 -4.40
C LEU A 219 -15.87 -32.84 -5.36
N LYS A 220 -15.01 -33.75 -4.90
CA LYS A 220 -14.47 -34.88 -5.69
C LYS A 220 -15.21 -36.19 -5.46
N VAL A 221 -16.26 -36.17 -4.65
CA VAL A 221 -17.15 -37.30 -4.33
C VAL A 221 -18.51 -36.99 -4.91
#